data_AF-A0A971LFE4-F1
#
_entry.id   AF-A0A971LFE4-F1
#
_cell.length_a   1.000
_cell.length_b   1.000
_cell.length_c   1.000
_cell.angle_alpha   90.00
_cell.angle_beta   90.00
_cell.angle_gamma   90.00
#
_symmetry.space_group_name_H-M   'P 1'
#
loop_
_entity.id
_entity.type
_entity.pdbx_description
1 polymer ?
#
loop_
_entity_poly.entity_id
_entity_poly.type
_entity_poly.pdbx_seq_one_letter_code
_entity_poly.pdbx_strand_id
1 'polypeptide(L)'
;VVETVNKWQEHHLADKGRRTVYAGDEFYLRAGRDFPPADDYEEYPQLENGVGMAALFLDTVNRFLADEEAVADIASYKDVRPAVNYSEHKRTGEERAGAIKVILATGTLASRIIRPLITDLANRFGLDLQLISINNDFFGHTVSVAGLVTGQDLQKQLKPLIAEQQSSGVETIVMIPDCMLKSDEDIFLDDMSLQDLSDGLGTRIAAVPEQAEGLINALGALASEV
;
A
#
# COMPACT_ATOMS: atom_id res chain seq x y z
N VAL A 1 -15.18 19.83 10.76
CA VAL A 1 -15.22 19.48 9.31
C VAL A 1 -16.12 18.30 9.06
N VAL A 2 -15.79 17.09 9.55
CA VAL A 2 -16.61 15.86 9.34
C VAL A 2 -18.09 16.08 9.67
N GLU A 3 -18.43 16.60 10.84
CA GLU A 3 -19.83 16.87 11.22
C GLU A 3 -20.54 17.86 10.31
N THR A 4 -19.81 18.86 9.81
CA THR A 4 -20.35 19.86 8.88
C THR A 4 -20.66 19.20 7.54
N VAL A 5 -19.75 18.36 7.04
CA VAL A 5 -19.96 17.60 5.80
C VAL A 5 -21.16 16.67 5.93
N ASN A 6 -21.26 15.90 7.03
CA ASN A 6 -22.38 14.98 7.25
C ASN A 6 -23.73 15.71 7.22
N LYS A 7 -23.83 16.90 7.85
CA LYS A 7 -25.06 17.72 7.79
C LYS A 7 -25.43 18.12 6.35
N TRP A 8 -24.44 18.48 5.53
CA TRP A 8 -24.67 18.82 4.11
C TRP A 8 -25.00 17.59 3.27
N GLN A 9 -24.41 16.44 3.57
CA GLN A 9 -24.74 15.17 2.93
C GLN A 9 -26.20 14.79 3.18
N GLU A 10 -26.67 14.86 4.43
CA GLU A 10 -28.07 14.61 4.80
C GLU A 10 -29.01 15.59 4.08
N HIS A 11 -28.66 16.87 4.07
CA HIS A 11 -29.45 17.89 3.38
C HIS A 11 -29.56 17.64 1.88
N HIS A 12 -28.45 17.34 1.19
CA HIS A 12 -28.46 17.08 -0.24
C HIS A 12 -29.12 15.75 -0.60
N LEU A 13 -29.00 14.73 0.26
CA LEU A 13 -29.70 13.47 0.07
C LEU A 13 -31.22 13.69 0.12
N ALA A 14 -31.70 14.51 1.07
CA ALA A 14 -33.12 14.85 1.18
C ALA A 14 -33.63 15.72 0.02
N ASP A 15 -32.82 16.68 -0.46
CA ASP A 15 -33.20 17.64 -1.51
C ASP A 15 -33.06 17.07 -2.94
N LYS A 16 -32.00 16.28 -3.18
CA LYS A 16 -31.56 15.86 -4.53
C LYS A 16 -31.55 14.35 -4.74
N GLY A 17 -31.82 13.57 -3.69
CA GLY A 17 -31.73 12.11 -3.72
C GLY A 17 -30.30 11.56 -3.78
N ARG A 18 -29.29 12.43 -3.62
CA ARG A 18 -27.87 12.05 -3.67
C ARG A 18 -26.98 12.97 -2.84
N ARG A 19 -25.85 12.46 -2.37
CA ARG A 19 -24.80 13.22 -1.70
C ARG A 19 -23.93 13.90 -2.75
N THR A 20 -23.51 15.13 -2.47
CA THR A 20 -22.67 15.92 -3.41
C THR A 20 -21.48 16.60 -2.72
N VAL A 21 -21.29 16.37 -1.43
CA VAL A 21 -20.19 16.91 -0.63
C VAL A 21 -19.62 15.76 0.17
N TYR A 22 -18.31 15.62 0.15
CA TYR A 22 -17.60 14.53 0.81
C TYR A 22 -16.38 15.09 1.52
N ALA A 23 -16.05 14.52 2.68
CA ALA A 23 -14.81 14.85 3.36
C ALA A 23 -13.71 13.92 2.84
N GLY A 24 -12.51 14.46 2.64
CA GLY A 24 -11.34 13.63 2.37
C GLY A 24 -11.03 12.71 3.56
N ASP A 25 -10.47 11.54 3.27
CA ASP A 25 -10.19 10.47 4.22
C ASP A 25 -9.30 10.94 5.39
N GLU A 26 -8.41 11.89 5.10
CA GLU A 26 -7.54 12.49 6.11
C GLU A 26 -8.32 13.15 7.26
N PHE A 27 -9.49 13.74 7.00
CA PHE A 27 -10.29 14.36 8.06
C PHE A 27 -10.86 13.33 9.04
N TYR A 28 -11.23 12.13 8.57
CA TYR A 28 -11.70 11.04 9.41
C TYR A 28 -10.56 10.50 10.27
N LEU A 29 -9.40 10.25 9.64
CA LEU A 29 -8.20 9.74 10.31
C LEU A 29 -7.65 10.70 11.38
N ARG A 30 -7.65 12.01 11.10
CA ARG A 30 -7.25 13.04 12.09
C ARG A 30 -8.26 13.17 13.23
N ALA A 31 -9.54 12.97 12.95
CA ALA A 31 -10.60 13.03 13.95
C ALA A 31 -10.74 11.73 14.78
N GLY A 32 -10.01 10.66 14.43
CA GLY A 32 -10.17 9.34 15.04
C GLY A 32 -11.59 8.78 14.87
N ARG A 33 -12.20 9.06 13.70
CA ARG A 33 -13.55 8.58 13.35
C ARG A 33 -13.46 7.52 12.28
N ASP A 34 -14.40 6.59 12.32
CA ASP A 34 -14.59 5.60 11.27
C ASP A 34 -14.96 6.28 9.95
N PHE A 35 -14.57 5.64 8.85
CA PHE A 35 -14.99 6.06 7.52
C PHE A 35 -16.49 5.75 7.34
N PRO A 36 -17.22 6.56 6.56
CA PRO A 36 -18.52 6.18 6.05
C PRO A 36 -18.44 4.82 5.33
N PRO A 37 -19.54 4.04 5.33
CA PRO A 37 -19.65 2.84 4.51
C PRO A 37 -19.33 3.12 3.03
N ALA A 38 -18.83 2.12 2.30
CA ALA A 38 -18.50 2.25 0.88
C ALA A 38 -19.67 2.82 0.04
N ASP A 39 -20.89 2.32 0.27
CA ASP A 39 -22.11 2.76 -0.41
C ASP A 39 -22.43 4.25 -0.23
N ASP A 40 -21.95 4.88 0.86
CA ASP A 40 -22.18 6.31 1.08
C ASP A 40 -21.41 7.21 0.13
N TYR A 41 -20.41 6.67 -0.58
CA TYR A 41 -19.60 7.36 -1.57
C TYR A 41 -20.16 7.28 -3.01
N GLU A 42 -21.29 6.58 -3.21
CA GLU A 42 -21.94 6.40 -4.52
C GLU A 42 -20.95 5.79 -5.55
N GLU A 43 -20.68 6.48 -6.65
CA GLU A 43 -19.74 6.07 -7.70
C GLU A 43 -18.32 6.59 -7.46
N TYR A 44 -17.99 7.02 -6.23
CA TYR A 44 -16.69 7.58 -5.85
C TYR A 44 -16.19 8.72 -6.77
N PRO A 45 -16.97 9.81 -6.95
CA PRO A 45 -16.69 10.85 -7.95
C PRO A 45 -15.39 11.64 -7.70
N GLN A 46 -14.76 11.48 -6.53
CA GLN A 46 -13.55 12.22 -6.11
C GLN A 46 -12.47 11.29 -5.56
N LEU A 47 -12.47 10.01 -5.98
CA LEU A 47 -11.54 9.00 -5.47
C LEU A 47 -10.08 9.47 -5.55
N GLU A 48 -9.67 9.96 -6.73
CA GLU A 48 -8.32 10.47 -7.00
C GLU A 48 -7.90 11.66 -6.11
N ASN A 49 -8.87 12.34 -5.49
CA ASN A 49 -8.62 13.47 -4.58
C ASN A 49 -8.58 13.05 -3.11
N GLY A 50 -8.42 11.76 -2.82
CA GLY A 50 -8.34 11.23 -1.46
C GLY A 50 -9.68 11.21 -0.72
N VAL A 51 -10.78 11.04 -1.45
CA VAL A 51 -12.14 10.91 -0.92
C VAL A 51 -12.62 9.49 -1.13
N GLY A 52 -12.75 8.72 -0.05
CA GLY A 52 -13.28 7.35 -0.07
C GLY A 52 -12.27 6.28 -0.48
N MET A 53 -11.01 6.64 -0.74
CA MET A 53 -9.97 5.66 -1.05
C MET A 53 -9.77 4.67 0.09
N ALA A 54 -9.73 5.18 1.33
CA ALA A 54 -9.58 4.35 2.53
C ALA A 54 -10.78 3.42 2.73
N ALA A 55 -12.00 3.96 2.55
CA ALA A 55 -13.22 3.18 2.68
C ALA A 55 -13.29 2.07 1.62
N LEU A 56 -13.02 2.40 0.36
CA LEU A 56 -12.98 1.43 -0.75
C LEU A 56 -11.89 0.37 -0.53
N PHE A 57 -10.69 0.80 -0.13
CA PHE A 57 -9.57 -0.11 0.12
C PHE A 57 -9.89 -1.13 1.22
N LEU A 58 -10.39 -0.65 2.37
CA LEU A 58 -10.79 -1.51 3.49
C LEU A 58 -11.89 -2.46 3.08
N ASP A 59 -12.92 -1.97 2.38
CA ASP A 59 -14.05 -2.78 1.96
C ASP A 59 -13.63 -3.88 0.97
N THR A 60 -12.82 -3.55 -0.04
CA THR A 60 -12.27 -4.54 -0.99
C THR A 60 -11.43 -5.60 -0.29
N VAL A 61 -10.49 -5.21 0.59
CA VAL A 61 -9.67 -6.20 1.31
C VAL A 61 -10.51 -7.07 2.23
N ASN A 62 -11.47 -6.49 2.96
CA ASN A 62 -12.35 -7.25 3.85
C ASN A 62 -13.24 -8.23 3.07
N ARG A 63 -13.77 -7.83 1.91
CA ARG A 63 -14.52 -8.72 1.02
C ARG A 63 -13.65 -9.88 0.53
N PHE A 64 -12.40 -9.61 0.13
CA PHE A 64 -11.45 -10.65 -0.26
C PHE A 64 -11.11 -11.61 0.89
N LEU A 65 -10.89 -11.09 2.10
CA LEU A 65 -10.58 -11.91 3.27
C LEU A 65 -11.77 -12.78 3.73
N ALA A 66 -12.99 -12.26 3.60
CA ALA A 66 -14.22 -12.95 4.01
C ALA A 66 -14.66 -14.05 3.03
N ASP A 67 -14.26 -13.95 1.76
CA ASP A 67 -14.53 -14.96 0.74
C ASP A 67 -13.40 -16.01 0.73
N GLU A 68 -13.69 -17.23 1.20
CA GLU A 68 -12.72 -18.33 1.22
C GLU A 68 -12.35 -18.83 -0.19
N GLU A 69 -13.21 -18.62 -1.18
CA GLU A 69 -12.97 -19.03 -2.57
C GLU A 69 -12.26 -17.95 -3.39
N ALA A 70 -12.23 -16.71 -2.90
CA ALA A 70 -11.54 -15.61 -3.57
C ALA A 70 -10.04 -15.89 -3.73
N VAL A 71 -9.56 -15.74 -4.96
CA VAL A 71 -8.14 -15.90 -5.30
C VAL A 71 -7.60 -14.59 -5.86
N ALA A 72 -6.34 -14.31 -5.52
CA ALA A 72 -5.61 -13.21 -6.13
C ALA A 72 -5.48 -13.44 -7.64
N ASP A 73 -5.70 -12.40 -8.43
CA ASP A 73 -5.47 -12.43 -9.87
C ASP A 73 -3.99 -12.19 -10.16
N ILE A 74 -3.21 -13.26 -10.00
CA ILE A 74 -1.76 -13.26 -10.19
C ILE A 74 -1.37 -12.93 -11.64
N ALA A 75 -2.22 -13.30 -12.61
CA ALA A 75 -1.94 -13.09 -14.02
C ALA A 75 -1.94 -11.60 -14.36
N SER A 76 -2.97 -10.86 -13.94
CA SER A 76 -3.04 -9.42 -14.21
C SER A 76 -1.93 -8.63 -13.53
N TYR A 77 -1.43 -9.06 -12.37
CA TYR A 77 -0.32 -8.38 -11.71
C TYR A 77 1.03 -8.56 -12.43
N LYS A 78 1.33 -9.78 -12.91
CA LYS A 78 2.59 -10.08 -13.60
C LYS A 78 2.73 -9.32 -14.93
N ASP A 79 1.61 -8.90 -15.53
CA ASP A 79 1.58 -8.11 -16.75
C ASP A 79 1.81 -6.60 -16.52
N VAL A 80 1.61 -6.10 -15.29
CA VAL A 80 1.57 -4.65 -15.01
C VAL A 80 2.94 -4.09 -14.62
N ARG A 81 3.65 -4.71 -13.67
CA ARG A 81 5.04 -4.32 -13.34
C ARG A 81 5.82 -5.53 -12.81
N PRO A 82 6.84 -6.03 -13.53
CA PRO A 82 7.86 -6.81 -12.86
C PRO A 82 8.53 -5.87 -11.86
N ALA A 83 8.61 -6.23 -10.58
CA ALA A 83 9.44 -5.50 -9.62
C ALA A 83 10.79 -5.13 -10.27
N VAL A 84 11.37 -3.97 -9.96
CA VAL A 84 12.76 -3.72 -10.39
C VAL A 84 13.63 -4.75 -9.67
N ASN A 85 14.42 -5.51 -10.43
CA ASN A 85 15.03 -6.80 -10.02
C ASN A 85 14.03 -7.96 -9.76
N TYR A 86 12.94 -8.04 -10.52
CA TYR A 86 12.16 -9.28 -10.73
C TYR A 86 12.82 -10.20 -11.76
N SER A 87 14.00 -9.83 -12.28
CA SER A 87 14.75 -10.62 -13.25
C SER A 87 15.12 -11.98 -12.70
N GLU A 88 14.36 -13.00 -13.15
CA GLU A 88 14.76 -14.38 -13.45
C GLU A 88 15.72 -15.13 -12.50
N HIS A 89 15.92 -14.69 -11.26
CA HIS A 89 16.46 -15.54 -10.21
C HIS A 89 15.35 -16.49 -9.76
N LYS A 90 14.98 -17.40 -10.67
CA LYS A 90 14.31 -18.64 -10.32
C LYS A 90 15.21 -19.29 -9.28
N ARG A 91 14.79 -19.24 -8.01
CA ARG A 91 15.31 -20.13 -6.97
C ARG A 91 15.28 -21.55 -7.54
N THR A 92 16.46 -22.10 -7.81
CA THR A 92 16.57 -23.52 -8.11
C THR A 92 16.24 -24.28 -6.82
N GLY A 93 15.69 -25.49 -6.93
CA GLY A 93 14.97 -26.18 -5.84
C GLY A 93 15.74 -26.43 -4.53
N GLU A 94 17.02 -26.08 -4.45
CA GLU A 94 17.89 -26.23 -3.27
C GLU A 94 17.97 -24.95 -2.39
N GLU A 95 17.63 -23.76 -2.89
CA GLU A 95 17.72 -22.48 -2.16
C GLU A 95 16.44 -22.10 -1.37
N ARG A 96 15.47 -23.03 -1.26
CA ARG A 96 14.12 -22.79 -0.71
C ARG A 96 14.04 -22.65 0.82
N ALA A 97 15.15 -22.75 1.56
CA ALA A 97 15.10 -22.95 3.01
C ALA A 97 15.22 -21.68 3.87
N GLY A 98 15.21 -20.48 3.28
CA GLY A 98 15.26 -19.21 4.02
C GLY A 98 13.86 -18.64 4.25
N ALA A 99 13.59 -18.17 5.48
CA ALA A 99 12.38 -17.39 5.76
C ALA A 99 12.41 -16.09 4.94
N ILE A 100 11.35 -15.83 4.16
CA ILE A 100 11.17 -14.56 3.44
C ILE A 100 10.30 -13.65 4.31
N LYS A 101 10.79 -12.43 4.55
CA LYS A 101 10.03 -11.35 5.16
C LYS A 101 9.65 -10.32 4.10
N VAL A 102 8.40 -9.89 4.11
CA VAL A 102 7.88 -8.86 3.21
C VAL A 102 7.64 -7.59 4.00
N ILE A 103 8.34 -6.53 3.64
CA ILE A 103 8.11 -5.20 4.18
C ILE A 103 7.13 -4.46 3.29
N LEU A 104 5.97 -4.10 3.81
CA LEU A 104 5.08 -3.13 3.18
C LEU A 104 5.49 -1.74 3.69
N ALA A 105 6.09 -0.90 2.85
CA ALA A 105 6.53 0.44 3.21
C ALA A 105 5.61 1.48 2.58
N THR A 106 4.99 2.34 3.40
CA THR A 106 4.06 3.37 2.93
C THR A 106 4.08 4.63 3.80
N GLY A 107 3.42 5.69 3.34
CA GLY A 107 3.27 6.93 4.12
C GLY A 107 2.50 6.71 5.42
N THR A 108 2.62 7.67 6.35
CA THR A 108 2.04 7.54 7.70
C THR A 108 0.51 7.47 7.70
N LEU A 109 -0.16 8.09 6.73
CA LEU A 109 -1.61 8.06 6.62
C LEU A 109 -2.11 6.67 6.18
N ALA A 110 -1.56 6.15 5.07
CA ALA A 110 -1.88 4.82 4.55
C ALA A 110 -1.54 3.71 5.56
N SER A 111 -0.45 3.87 6.31
CA SER A 111 -0.08 2.94 7.37
C SER A 111 -1.16 2.77 8.44
N ARG A 112 -1.96 3.81 8.73
CA ARG A 112 -3.07 3.70 9.70
C ARG A 112 -4.23 2.87 9.16
N ILE A 113 -4.45 2.93 7.85
CA ILE A 113 -5.52 2.20 7.15
C ILE A 113 -5.14 0.72 7.02
N ILE A 114 -3.89 0.42 6.63
CA ILE A 114 -3.45 -0.95 6.33
C ILE A 114 -3.16 -1.74 7.61
N ARG A 115 -2.70 -1.10 8.69
CA ARG A 115 -2.30 -1.76 9.95
C ARG A 115 -3.29 -2.81 10.49
N PRO A 116 -4.61 -2.56 10.57
CA PRO A 116 -5.54 -3.57 11.05
C PRO A 116 -5.64 -4.82 10.15
N LEU A 117 -5.25 -4.72 8.87
CA LEU A 117 -5.37 -5.80 7.88
C LEU A 117 -4.15 -6.71 7.81
N ILE A 118 -2.99 -6.29 8.35
CA ILE A 118 -1.70 -6.96 8.14
C ILE A 118 -1.71 -8.41 8.60
N THR A 119 -2.25 -8.68 9.79
CA THR A 119 -2.28 -10.05 10.34
C THR A 119 -3.13 -10.98 9.49
N ASP A 120 -4.28 -10.51 9.04
CA ASP A 120 -5.21 -11.33 8.26
C ASP A 120 -4.68 -11.56 6.84
N LEU A 121 -4.06 -10.54 6.22
CA LEU A 121 -3.35 -10.70 4.95
C LEU A 121 -2.17 -11.67 5.06
N ALA A 122 -1.37 -11.55 6.12
CA ALA A 122 -0.24 -12.45 6.39
C ALA A 122 -0.72 -13.91 6.50
N ASN A 123 -1.78 -14.16 7.26
CA ASN A 123 -2.38 -15.48 7.41
C ASN A 123 -2.99 -15.99 6.10
N ARG A 124 -3.71 -15.14 5.36
CA ARG A 124 -4.37 -15.50 4.11
C ARG A 124 -3.37 -15.96 3.04
N PHE A 125 -2.21 -15.31 2.96
CA PHE A 125 -1.18 -15.63 1.98
C PHE A 125 -0.06 -16.52 2.51
N GLY A 126 -0.02 -16.82 3.81
CA GLY A 126 1.07 -17.60 4.42
C GLY A 126 2.42 -16.87 4.40
N LEU A 127 2.42 -15.54 4.50
CA LEU A 127 3.61 -14.68 4.40
C LEU A 127 3.97 -14.03 5.75
N ASP A 128 5.25 -13.77 6.00
CA ASP A 128 5.69 -12.92 7.12
C ASP A 128 5.68 -11.44 6.67
N LEU A 129 4.59 -10.73 6.99
CA LEU A 129 4.39 -9.33 6.60
C LEU A 129 4.78 -8.36 7.74
N GLN A 130 5.54 -7.33 7.40
CA GLN A 130 5.87 -6.21 8.29
C GLN A 130 5.48 -4.88 7.66
N LEU A 131 4.56 -4.15 8.28
CA LEU A 131 4.18 -2.80 7.84
C LEU A 131 5.09 -1.74 8.46
N ILE A 132 5.80 -1.01 7.60
CA ILE A 132 6.67 0.11 7.98
C ILE A 132 6.06 1.43 7.51
N SER A 133 5.89 2.34 8.47
CA SER A 133 5.44 3.70 8.22
C SER A 133 6.64 4.60 8.00
N ILE A 134 6.72 5.22 6.82
CA ILE A 134 7.81 6.10 6.43
C ILE A 134 7.43 7.54 6.77
N ASN A 135 8.26 8.21 7.57
CA ASN A 135 8.14 9.64 7.80
C ASN A 135 8.76 10.40 6.63
N ASN A 136 8.13 11.50 6.22
CA ASN A 136 8.61 12.33 5.14
C ASN A 136 9.58 13.39 5.69
N ASP A 137 10.90 13.13 5.60
CA ASP A 137 11.91 14.08 6.05
C ASP A 137 12.23 15.10 4.95
N PHE A 138 12.02 14.75 3.67
CA PHE A 138 12.32 15.60 2.51
C PHE A 138 11.37 16.81 2.37
N PHE A 139 10.07 16.56 2.31
CA PHE A 139 9.02 17.60 2.23
C PHE A 139 8.48 18.00 3.62
N GLY A 140 8.89 17.31 4.68
CA GLY A 140 8.58 17.62 6.07
C GLY A 140 7.50 16.73 6.68
N HIS A 141 7.57 16.54 8.00
CA HIS A 141 6.84 15.46 8.71
C HIS A 141 5.31 15.64 8.75
N THR A 142 4.80 16.80 8.33
CA THR A 142 3.37 17.04 8.17
C THR A 142 2.82 16.45 6.87
N VAL A 143 3.69 16.12 5.91
CA VAL A 143 3.36 15.42 4.67
C VAL A 143 3.27 13.92 4.98
N SER A 144 2.06 13.37 4.84
CA SER A 144 1.72 12.03 5.35
C SER A 144 1.23 11.03 4.29
N VAL A 145 0.98 11.51 3.06
CA VAL A 145 0.49 10.69 1.95
C VAL A 145 1.62 9.87 1.34
N ALA A 146 1.28 8.69 0.81
CA ALA A 146 2.25 7.78 0.20
C ALA A 146 2.95 8.42 -1.00
N GLY A 147 2.21 9.03 -1.94
CA GLY A 147 2.78 9.55 -3.19
C GLY A 147 3.72 10.76 -3.07
N LEU A 148 3.99 11.23 -1.85
CA LEU A 148 5.00 12.26 -1.60
C LEU A 148 6.22 11.72 -0.84
N VAL A 149 6.24 10.43 -0.48
CA VAL A 149 7.41 9.77 0.12
C VAL A 149 8.50 9.64 -0.93
N THR A 150 9.74 10.00 -0.55
CA THR A 150 10.89 10.02 -1.45
C THR A 150 11.77 8.77 -1.30
N GLY A 151 12.62 8.51 -2.29
CA GLY A 151 13.56 7.39 -2.27
C GLY A 151 14.56 7.50 -1.10
N GLN A 152 15.08 8.69 -0.83
CA GLN A 152 15.98 8.93 0.31
C GLN A 152 15.33 8.64 1.67
N ASP A 153 14.04 8.96 1.83
CA ASP A 153 13.32 8.76 3.09
C ASP A 153 13.11 7.26 3.35
N LEU A 154 12.76 6.52 2.30
CA LEU A 154 12.71 5.06 2.29
C LEU A 154 14.07 4.47 2.64
N GLN A 155 15.12 4.86 1.91
CA GLN A 155 16.46 4.28 2.08
C GLN A 155 16.96 4.48 3.51
N LYS A 156 16.85 5.70 4.04
CA LYS A 156 17.30 6.05 5.39
C LYS A 156 16.60 5.23 6.47
N GLN A 157 15.29 5.00 6.34
CA GLN A 157 14.48 4.35 7.37
C GLN A 157 14.48 2.81 7.25
N LEU A 158 14.59 2.26 6.03
CA LEU A 158 14.56 0.82 5.81
C LEU A 158 15.93 0.15 5.95
N LYS A 159 17.02 0.84 5.60
CA LYS A 159 18.38 0.30 5.63
C LYS A 159 18.79 -0.36 6.95
N PRO A 160 18.56 0.23 8.15
CA PRO A 160 18.92 -0.44 9.40
C PRO A 160 18.10 -1.72 9.66
N LEU A 161 16.81 -1.73 9.27
CA LEU A 161 15.94 -2.89 9.46
C LEU A 161 16.35 -4.06 8.55
N ILE A 162 16.65 -3.75 7.28
CA ILE A 162 17.07 -4.74 6.29
C ILE A 162 18.45 -5.31 6.65
N ALA A 163 19.39 -4.48 7.12
CA ALA A 163 20.71 -4.95 7.55
C ALA A 163 20.61 -5.94 8.73
N GLU A 164 19.68 -5.72 9.67
CA GLU A 164 19.41 -6.64 10.78
C GLU A 164 18.83 -7.98 10.30
N GLN A 165 17.88 -7.93 9.36
CA GLN A 165 17.25 -9.11 8.76
C GLN A 165 18.27 -9.95 7.97
N GLN A 166 19.08 -9.30 7.13
CA GLN A 166 20.15 -9.94 6.37
C GLN A 166 21.20 -10.59 7.27
N SER A 167 21.58 -9.93 8.36
CA SER A 167 22.52 -10.49 9.36
C SER A 167 21.96 -11.74 10.06
N SER A 168 20.64 -11.87 10.09
CA SER A 168 19.91 -13.03 10.63
C SER A 168 19.62 -14.11 9.56
N GLY A 169 20.11 -13.93 8.33
CA GLY A 169 19.87 -14.84 7.21
C GLY A 169 18.43 -14.81 6.66
N VAL A 170 17.67 -13.76 6.96
CA VAL A 170 16.30 -13.57 6.48
C VAL A 170 16.34 -12.77 5.18
N GLU A 171 15.81 -13.35 4.11
CA GLU A 171 15.61 -12.62 2.86
C GLU A 171 14.46 -11.63 3.01
N THR A 172 14.65 -10.41 2.51
CA THR A 172 13.64 -9.36 2.64
C THR A 172 13.21 -8.84 1.27
N ILE A 173 11.91 -8.66 1.08
CA ILE A 173 11.35 -8.02 -0.10
C ILE A 173 10.60 -6.78 0.36
N VAL A 174 10.86 -5.63 -0.25
CA VAL A 174 10.17 -4.39 0.04
C VAL A 174 9.10 -4.16 -1.01
N MET A 175 7.86 -3.93 -0.59
CA MET A 175 6.77 -3.46 -1.44
C MET A 175 6.44 -2.02 -1.09
N ILE A 176 6.36 -1.17 -2.11
CA ILE A 176 5.97 0.23 -2.01
C ILE A 176 4.79 0.51 -2.95
N PRO A 177 3.90 1.46 -2.63
CA PRO A 177 2.94 1.99 -3.59
C PRO A 177 3.65 2.60 -4.80
N ASP A 178 3.21 2.28 -6.01
CA ASP A 178 3.73 2.85 -7.25
C ASP A 178 3.46 4.35 -7.37
N CYS A 179 2.44 4.87 -6.69
CA CYS A 179 2.17 6.31 -6.59
C CYS A 179 3.30 7.11 -5.91
N MET A 180 4.29 6.45 -5.28
CA MET A 180 5.54 7.08 -4.81
C MET A 180 6.49 7.47 -5.96
N LEU A 181 6.30 6.87 -7.12
CA LEU A 181 7.09 7.10 -8.32
C LEU A 181 6.41 8.17 -9.19
N LYS A 182 7.22 8.88 -9.98
CA LYS A 182 6.73 9.75 -11.04
C LYS A 182 5.95 8.93 -12.06
N SER A 183 4.89 9.52 -12.63
CA SER A 183 4.00 8.85 -13.56
C SER A 183 4.78 8.22 -14.72
N ASP A 184 4.54 6.93 -14.95
CA ASP A 184 5.18 6.11 -16.00
C ASP A 184 6.72 6.01 -15.93
N GLU A 185 7.32 6.32 -14.77
CA GLU A 185 8.76 6.23 -14.53
C GLU A 185 9.06 5.37 -13.29
N ASP A 186 10.26 4.81 -13.22
CA ASP A 186 10.80 4.14 -12.02
C ASP A 186 11.69 5.11 -11.21
N ILE A 187 11.22 6.35 -11.05
CA ILE A 187 11.96 7.47 -10.44
C ILE A 187 11.09 8.13 -9.37
N PHE A 188 11.64 8.33 -8.17
CA PHE A 188 10.99 9.06 -7.08
C PHE A 188 11.06 10.58 -7.28
N LEU A 189 10.33 11.35 -6.47
CA LEU A 189 10.31 12.82 -6.55
C LEU A 189 11.66 13.49 -6.24
N ASP A 190 12.57 12.80 -5.56
CA ASP A 190 13.94 13.23 -5.24
C ASP A 190 14.98 12.77 -6.27
N ASP A 191 14.54 12.34 -7.46
CA ASP A 191 15.38 11.87 -8.57
C ASP A 191 16.16 10.57 -8.32
N MET A 192 15.94 9.90 -7.17
CA MET A 192 16.41 8.54 -6.94
C MET A 192 15.63 7.58 -7.85
N SER A 193 16.32 6.62 -8.49
CA SER A 193 15.62 5.55 -9.21
C SER A 193 15.25 4.39 -8.28
N LEU A 194 14.27 3.59 -8.69
CA LEU A 194 13.90 2.36 -7.98
C LEU A 194 15.07 1.35 -7.92
N GLN A 195 15.94 1.36 -8.95
CA GLN A 195 17.17 0.57 -8.96
C GLN A 195 18.18 1.09 -7.93
N ASP A 196 18.40 2.41 -7.84
CA ASP A 196 19.31 3.00 -6.83
C ASP A 196 18.87 2.65 -5.41
N LEU A 197 17.55 2.66 -5.16
CA LEU A 197 17.00 2.25 -3.87
C LEU A 197 17.23 0.76 -3.61
N SER A 198 16.98 -0.11 -4.60
CA SER A 198 17.19 -1.56 -4.50
C SER A 198 18.67 -1.89 -4.22
N ASP A 199 19.59 -1.29 -4.96
CA ASP A 199 21.03 -1.44 -4.78
C ASP A 199 21.48 -0.87 -3.41
N GLY A 200 20.92 0.28 -3.03
CA GLY A 200 21.25 0.96 -1.77
C GLY A 200 20.78 0.25 -0.50
N LEU A 201 19.74 -0.58 -0.62
CA LEU A 201 19.20 -1.46 0.43
C LEU A 201 19.73 -2.90 0.33
N GLY A 202 20.28 -3.29 -0.83
CA GLY A 202 20.74 -4.66 -1.10
C GLY A 202 19.59 -5.66 -1.12
N THR A 203 18.40 -5.25 -1.54
CA THR A 203 17.19 -6.06 -1.47
C THR A 203 16.23 -5.74 -2.62
N ARG A 204 15.35 -6.69 -2.96
CA ARG A 204 14.37 -6.53 -4.05
C ARG A 204 13.28 -5.55 -3.64
N ILE A 205 12.87 -4.68 -4.58
CA ILE A 205 11.80 -3.70 -4.37
C ILE A 205 10.73 -3.84 -5.44
N ALA A 206 9.49 -4.04 -5.01
CA ALA A 206 8.32 -4.08 -5.86
C ALA A 206 7.50 -2.80 -5.69
N ALA A 207 7.27 -2.09 -6.79
CA ALA A 207 6.25 -1.07 -6.87
C ALA A 207 4.89 -1.74 -7.15
N VAL A 208 3.90 -1.45 -6.31
CA VAL A 208 2.59 -2.12 -6.29
C VAL A 208 1.51 -1.07 -6.53
N PRO A 209 0.51 -1.32 -7.41
CA PRO A 209 -0.60 -0.40 -7.58
C PRO A 209 -1.26 -0.04 -6.25
N GLU A 210 -1.60 1.23 -6.06
CA GLU A 210 -2.04 1.76 -4.77
C GLU A 210 -3.45 1.29 -4.36
N GLN A 211 -4.19 0.65 -5.27
CA GLN A 211 -5.50 0.07 -4.98
C GLN A 211 -5.40 -1.27 -4.23
N ALA A 212 -6.48 -1.66 -3.56
CA ALA A 212 -6.54 -2.89 -2.77
C ALA A 212 -6.24 -4.15 -3.61
N GLU A 213 -6.79 -4.21 -4.82
CA GLU A 213 -6.57 -5.29 -5.78
C GLU A 213 -5.08 -5.42 -6.15
N GLY A 214 -4.39 -4.29 -6.30
CA GLY A 214 -2.95 -4.24 -6.55
C GLY A 214 -2.16 -4.94 -5.44
N LEU A 215 -2.45 -4.60 -4.19
CA LEU A 215 -1.82 -5.23 -3.03
C LEU A 215 -2.15 -6.73 -2.92
N ILE A 216 -3.43 -7.09 -3.07
CA ILE A 216 -3.90 -8.49 -3.02
C ILE A 216 -3.17 -9.32 -4.07
N ASN A 217 -3.10 -8.83 -5.31
CA ASN A 217 -2.50 -9.56 -6.41
C ASN A 217 -0.98 -9.65 -6.26
N ALA A 218 -0.31 -8.59 -5.76
CA ALA A 218 1.11 -8.61 -5.46
C ALA A 218 1.48 -9.64 -4.39
N LEU A 219 0.72 -9.69 -3.30
CA LEU A 219 0.91 -10.66 -2.23
C LEU A 219 0.64 -12.09 -2.72
N GLY A 220 -0.42 -12.30 -3.50
CA GLY A 220 -0.72 -13.60 -4.10
C GLY A 220 0.36 -14.07 -5.08
N ALA A 221 0.89 -13.16 -5.90
CA ALA A 221 1.99 -13.45 -6.80
C ALA A 221 3.24 -13.89 -6.03
N LEU A 222 3.60 -13.16 -4.97
CA LEU A 222 4.75 -13.52 -4.15
C LEU A 222 4.53 -14.85 -3.41
N ALA A 223 3.35 -15.07 -2.83
CA ALA A 223 3.02 -16.33 -2.16
C ALA A 223 3.09 -17.55 -3.10
N SER A 224 2.89 -17.35 -4.41
CA SER A 224 3.07 -18.43 -5.40
C SER A 224 4.54 -18.77 -5.70
N GLU A 225 5.49 -17.93 -5.29
CA GLU A 225 6.92 -18.10 -5.49
C GLU A 225 7.65 -18.74 -4.29
N VAL A 226 7.07 -18.64 -3.08
CA VAL A 226 7.60 -19.16 -1.81
C VAL A 226 7.14 -20.59 -1.57
#